data_AF-A0A1D6MZM2-F1
#
_entry.id   AF-A0A1D6MZM2-F1
#
_cell.length_a   1.000
_cell.length_b   1.000
_cell.length_c   1.000
_cell.angle_alpha   90.00
_cell.angle_beta   90.00
_cell.angle_gamma   90.00
#
_symmetry.space_group_name_H-M   'P 1'
#
loop_
_entity.id
_entity.type
_entity.pdbx_description
1 polymer ?
#
loop_
_entity_poly.entity_id
_entity_poly.type
_entity_poly.pdbx_seq_one_letter_code
_entity_poly.pdbx_strand_id
1 'polypeptide(L)'
;MIRLWDLGQQRCVHSYAVHTDSVWALATTHSFGHVYSGGRDQSVYLTDLSTRESVLLCTNECPILQLSLQDDTIWVATTDSSVYGWPAEGLTPQKVFQKGGSFLAGNLSFSRARASLEGSAPVPVYKEPSFVVPGVPAIVQHEIMNNRRHVLTKDTTGSVKLWEITRGAVIEDFGKVSFEDKKKELFEMVSIPAWFTMDARLGCLSVHLDTPQCFSAEIYAVDLNVSGAQEDLKCRLIWLMIPFVAC
;
A
#
# COMPACT_ATOMS: atom_id res chain seq x y z
N MET A 1 6.75 -16.82 -14.03
CA MET A 1 7.47 -17.13 -15.29
C MET A 1 7.28 -15.99 -16.28
N ILE A 2 8.31 -15.66 -17.03
CA ILE A 2 8.30 -14.62 -18.07
C ILE A 2 8.50 -15.28 -19.43
N ARG A 3 7.89 -14.76 -20.51
CA ARG A 3 8.03 -15.31 -21.86
C ARG A 3 8.40 -14.23 -22.87
N LEU A 4 9.37 -14.55 -23.73
CA LEU A 4 9.77 -13.74 -24.87
C LEU A 4 9.17 -14.34 -26.14
N TRP A 5 8.50 -13.50 -26.93
CA TRP A 5 7.78 -13.90 -28.14
C TRP A 5 8.35 -13.21 -29.37
N ASP A 6 8.50 -13.97 -30.45
CA ASP A 6 8.74 -13.43 -31.77
C ASP A 6 7.38 -13.38 -32.50
N LEU A 7 6.94 -12.17 -32.81
CA LEU A 7 5.66 -11.93 -33.48
C LEU A 7 5.69 -12.30 -34.97
N GLY A 8 6.85 -12.20 -35.63
CA GLY A 8 7.00 -12.59 -37.04
C GLY A 8 6.94 -14.10 -37.21
N GLN A 9 7.60 -14.84 -36.32
CA GLN A 9 7.55 -16.31 -36.29
C GLN A 9 6.36 -16.87 -35.50
N GLN A 10 5.55 -16.01 -34.87
CA GLN A 10 4.38 -16.36 -34.06
C GLN A 10 4.67 -17.44 -33.01
N ARG A 11 5.86 -17.40 -32.40
CA ARG A 11 6.29 -18.42 -31.42
C ARG A 11 6.94 -17.81 -30.21
N CYS A 12 6.82 -18.52 -29.10
CA CYS A 12 7.59 -18.23 -27.90
C CYS A 12 9.05 -18.61 -28.19
N VAL A 13 9.95 -17.63 -28.10
CA VAL A 13 11.38 -17.82 -28.30
C VAL A 13 11.98 -18.41 -27.02
N HIS A 14 11.75 -17.75 -25.88
CA HIS A 14 12.31 -18.13 -24.59
C HIS A 14 11.29 -18.02 -23.45
N SER A 15 11.47 -18.86 -22.42
CA SER A 15 10.71 -18.81 -21.17
C SER A 15 11.70 -18.73 -20.02
N TYR A 16 11.56 -17.71 -19.17
CA TYR A 16 12.46 -17.42 -18.06
C TYR A 16 11.73 -17.76 -16.74
N ALA A 17 12.18 -18.83 -16.07
CA ALA A 17 11.68 -19.25 -14.76
C ALA A 17 12.60 -18.74 -13.64
N VAL A 18 12.43 -17.46 -13.29
CA VAL A 18 13.28 -16.76 -12.29
C VAL A 18 12.58 -16.61 -10.93
N HIS A 19 11.29 -16.25 -10.97
CA HIS A 19 10.47 -16.01 -9.77
C HIS A 19 9.92 -17.30 -9.17
N THR A 20 9.76 -17.32 -7.85
CA THR A 20 9.14 -18.44 -7.11
C THR A 20 7.62 -18.37 -7.07
N ASP A 21 7.06 -17.18 -7.37
CA ASP A 21 5.63 -16.91 -7.40
C ASP A 21 5.26 -16.09 -8.66
N SER A 22 4.03 -15.59 -8.71
CA SER A 22 3.42 -14.84 -9.79
C SER A 22 4.17 -13.55 -10.06
N VAL A 23 4.42 -13.28 -11.34
CA VAL A 23 5.03 -12.04 -11.83
C VAL A 23 3.92 -11.10 -12.26
N TRP A 24 3.94 -9.87 -11.77
CA TRP A 24 2.91 -8.87 -12.04
C TRP A 24 3.45 -7.64 -12.77
N ALA A 25 4.74 -7.35 -12.59
CA ALA A 25 5.38 -6.17 -13.14
C ALA A 25 6.58 -6.53 -13.99
N LEU A 26 6.73 -5.84 -15.11
CA LEU A 26 7.88 -5.92 -16.01
C LEU A 26 8.28 -4.51 -16.42
N ALA A 27 9.58 -4.26 -16.52
CA ALA A 27 10.15 -3.06 -17.12
C ALA A 27 11.35 -3.45 -17.99
N THR A 28 11.66 -2.69 -19.04
CA THR A 28 12.75 -3.02 -19.97
C THR A 28 13.65 -1.82 -20.18
N THR A 29 14.91 -2.08 -20.54
CA THR A 29 15.81 -1.03 -21.02
C THR A 29 15.39 -0.56 -22.42
N HIS A 30 15.74 0.68 -22.79
CA HIS A 30 15.45 1.20 -24.14
C HIS A 30 16.02 0.34 -25.27
N SER A 31 17.14 -0.34 -25.04
CA SER A 31 17.76 -1.28 -25.97
C SER A 31 17.06 -2.64 -26.08
N PHE A 32 16.09 -2.92 -25.22
CA PHE A 32 15.44 -4.23 -25.09
C PHE A 32 16.44 -5.39 -24.88
N GLY A 33 17.63 -5.10 -24.33
CA GLY A 33 18.62 -6.13 -23.99
C GLY A 33 18.38 -6.75 -22.61
N HIS A 34 17.80 -5.98 -21.69
CA HIS A 34 17.56 -6.40 -20.31
C HIS A 34 16.11 -6.15 -19.89
N VAL A 35 15.60 -7.06 -19.07
CA VAL A 35 14.27 -6.97 -18.47
C VAL A 35 14.36 -7.03 -16.95
N TYR A 36 13.67 -6.11 -16.30
CA TYR A 36 13.39 -6.13 -14.87
C TYR A 36 12.04 -6.80 -14.64
N SER A 37 11.96 -7.64 -13.62
CA SER A 37 10.73 -8.36 -13.28
C SER A 37 10.50 -8.42 -11.79
N GLY A 38 9.23 -8.31 -11.39
CA GLY A 38 8.80 -8.25 -10.00
C GLY A 38 7.38 -8.79 -9.81
N GLY A 39 7.08 -9.30 -8.62
CA GLY A 39 5.73 -9.75 -8.32
C GLY A 39 5.51 -10.18 -6.87
N ARG A 40 4.75 -11.28 -6.71
CA ARG A 40 4.25 -11.75 -5.42
C ARG A 40 5.33 -12.28 -4.48
N ASP A 41 6.46 -12.70 -5.04
CA ASP A 41 7.65 -13.18 -4.32
C ASP A 41 8.54 -12.04 -3.79
N GLN A 42 8.09 -10.78 -3.91
CA GLN A 42 8.71 -9.58 -3.33
C GLN A 42 10.12 -9.28 -3.88
N SER A 43 10.56 -10.03 -4.88
CA SER A 43 11.91 -9.99 -5.41
C SER A 43 11.92 -9.24 -6.74
N VAL A 44 12.91 -8.38 -6.96
CA VAL A 44 13.17 -7.77 -8.26
C VAL A 44 14.35 -8.48 -8.89
N TYR A 45 14.16 -9.06 -10.06
CA TYR A 45 15.24 -9.65 -10.85
C TYR A 45 15.56 -8.80 -12.06
N LEU A 46 16.83 -8.78 -12.44
CA LEU A 46 17.32 -8.27 -13.72
C LEU A 46 17.75 -9.47 -14.57
N THR A 47 17.19 -9.60 -15.76
CA THR A 47 17.47 -10.68 -16.70
C THR A 47 18.03 -10.12 -18.00
N ASP A 48 19.19 -10.61 -18.43
CA ASP A 48 19.74 -10.36 -19.75
C ASP A 48 19.08 -11.33 -20.75
N LEU A 49 18.45 -10.77 -21.79
CA LEU A 49 17.71 -11.55 -22.77
C LEU A 49 18.63 -12.29 -23.75
N SER A 50 19.86 -11.82 -23.95
CA SER A 50 20.84 -12.39 -24.86
C SER A 50 21.58 -13.59 -24.26
N THR A 51 22.06 -13.45 -23.03
CA THR A 51 22.79 -14.49 -22.29
C THR A 51 21.87 -15.41 -21.50
N ARG A 52 20.62 -14.98 -21.24
CA ARG A 52 19.64 -15.64 -20.36
C ARG A 52 20.08 -15.73 -18.89
N GLU A 53 21.05 -14.91 -18.51
CA GLU A 53 21.45 -14.78 -17.12
C GLU A 53 20.48 -13.87 -16.36
N SER A 54 20.23 -14.22 -15.11
CA SER A 54 19.38 -13.48 -14.19
C SER A 54 20.12 -13.24 -12.89
N VAL A 55 19.90 -12.06 -12.30
CA VAL A 55 20.46 -11.67 -11.02
C VAL A 55 19.37 -11.08 -10.13
N LEU A 56 19.41 -11.40 -8.84
CA LEU A 56 18.52 -10.80 -7.85
C LEU A 56 19.01 -9.40 -7.53
N LEU A 57 18.25 -8.37 -7.92
CA LEU A 57 18.61 -6.98 -7.71
C LEU A 57 18.38 -6.58 -6.25
N CYS A 58 17.16 -6.80 -5.76
CA CYS A 58 16.74 -6.49 -4.41
C CYS A 58 15.53 -7.34 -3.99
N THR A 59 15.27 -7.35 -2.69
CA THR A 59 14.08 -7.98 -2.08
C THR A 59 13.38 -6.93 -1.22
N ASN A 60 12.09 -6.70 -1.46
CA ASN A 60 11.27 -5.78 -0.70
C ASN A 60 10.48 -6.52 0.41
N GLU A 61 9.87 -5.76 1.31
CA GLU A 61 9.00 -6.32 2.37
C GLU A 61 7.60 -6.66 1.86
N CYS A 62 7.16 -5.98 0.80
CA CYS A 62 5.82 -6.09 0.23
C CYS A 62 5.84 -6.58 -1.22
N PRO A 63 4.77 -7.26 -1.69
CA PRO A 63 4.61 -7.65 -3.09
C PRO A 63 4.71 -6.48 -4.06
N ILE A 64 5.37 -6.71 -5.19
CA ILE A 64 5.62 -5.67 -6.20
C ILE A 64 4.45 -5.61 -7.17
N LEU A 65 3.85 -4.43 -7.31
CA LEU A 65 2.70 -4.20 -8.19
C LEU A 65 3.13 -3.62 -9.54
N GLN A 66 4.12 -2.71 -9.54
CA GLN A 66 4.56 -2.04 -10.75
C GLN A 66 6.05 -1.68 -10.68
N LEU A 67 6.70 -1.70 -11.85
CA LEU A 67 8.09 -1.34 -12.05
C LEU A 67 8.17 -0.23 -13.11
N SER A 68 9.02 0.76 -12.89
CA SER A 68 9.27 1.83 -13.87
C SER A 68 10.75 2.17 -13.91
N LEU A 69 11.39 1.90 -15.04
CA LEU A 69 12.77 2.28 -15.28
C LEU A 69 12.82 3.73 -15.74
N GLN A 70 13.56 4.56 -15.02
CA GLN A 70 13.84 5.95 -15.38
C GLN A 70 15.34 6.19 -15.23
N ASP A 71 16.01 6.48 -16.35
CA ASP A 71 17.45 6.69 -16.42
C ASP A 71 18.22 5.54 -15.74
N ASP A 72 18.94 5.83 -14.66
CA ASP A 72 19.70 4.87 -13.86
C ASP A 72 18.98 4.42 -12.57
N THR A 73 17.65 4.54 -12.53
CA THR A 73 16.83 4.15 -11.36
C THR A 73 15.63 3.30 -11.78
N ILE A 74 15.47 2.16 -11.11
CA ILE A 74 14.25 1.35 -11.19
C ILE A 74 13.36 1.69 -9.99
N TRP A 75 12.24 2.35 -10.28
CA TRP A 75 11.20 2.63 -9.31
C TRP A 75 10.31 1.41 -9.12
N VAL A 76 10.07 1.07 -7.86
CA VAL A 76 9.32 -0.10 -7.45
C VAL A 76 8.14 0.37 -6.60
N ALA A 77 6.93 0.17 -7.12
CA ALA A 77 5.70 0.37 -6.38
C ALA A 77 5.24 -0.98 -5.81
N THR A 78 5.01 -1.01 -4.49
CA THR A 78 4.56 -2.21 -3.79
C THR A 78 3.13 -2.05 -3.28
N THR A 79 2.63 -3.01 -2.51
CA THR A 79 1.34 -2.89 -1.81
C THR A 79 1.38 -1.94 -0.62
N ASP A 80 2.57 -1.55 -0.15
CA ASP A 80 2.69 -0.45 0.80
C ASP A 80 2.41 0.91 0.13
N SER A 81 2.36 1.98 0.93
CA SER A 81 2.12 3.33 0.40
C SER A 81 3.40 4.01 -0.07
N SER A 82 4.57 3.40 0.13
CA SER A 82 5.87 4.01 -0.20
C SER A 82 6.35 3.54 -1.56
N VAL A 83 7.20 4.33 -2.21
CA VAL A 83 7.80 3.95 -3.49
C VAL A 83 9.31 3.97 -3.34
N TYR A 84 9.95 2.88 -3.77
CA TYR A 84 11.38 2.67 -3.59
C TYR A 84 12.11 2.81 -4.92
N GLY A 85 13.14 3.64 -4.98
CA GLY A 85 14.04 3.78 -6.11
C GLY A 85 15.32 2.99 -5.85
N TRP A 86 15.60 2.02 -6.72
CA TRP A 86 16.81 1.22 -6.67
C TRP A 86 17.73 1.58 -7.83
N PRO A 87 19.05 1.49 -7.67
CA PRO A 87 19.96 1.69 -8.78
C PRO A 87 19.67 0.69 -9.90
N ALA A 88 19.40 1.21 -11.08
CA ALA A 88 19.41 0.47 -12.32
C ALA A 88 20.67 0.91 -13.06
N GLU A 89 21.71 0.07 -13.13
CA GLU A 89 22.87 0.43 -13.95
C GLU A 89 22.50 0.35 -15.44
N GLY A 90 21.81 1.38 -15.96
CA GLY A 90 21.32 1.46 -17.34
C GLY A 90 22.45 1.51 -18.37
N LEU A 91 23.63 1.96 -17.94
CA LEU A 91 24.83 2.09 -18.78
C LEU A 91 25.82 0.92 -18.67
N THR A 92 25.84 0.17 -17.55
CA THR A 92 26.75 -1.00 -17.36
C THR A 92 26.11 -2.17 -16.60
N PRO A 93 25.08 -2.81 -17.14
CA PRO A 93 24.43 -3.96 -16.48
C PRO A 93 25.41 -5.12 -16.18
N GLN A 94 26.53 -5.21 -16.90
CA GLN A 94 27.61 -6.20 -16.68
C GLN A 94 28.20 -6.19 -15.26
N LYS A 95 28.28 -5.02 -14.59
CA LYS A 95 28.81 -4.96 -13.22
C LYS A 95 27.83 -5.57 -12.21
N VAL A 96 26.53 -5.52 -12.49
CA VAL A 96 25.49 -6.11 -11.63
C VAL A 96 25.57 -7.64 -11.69
N PHE A 97 25.76 -8.21 -12.88
CA PHE A 97 25.95 -9.66 -13.05
C PHE A 97 27.29 -10.17 -12.48
N GLN A 98 28.32 -9.32 -12.40
CA GLN A 98 29.57 -9.66 -11.71
C GLN A 98 29.48 -9.53 -10.18
N LYS A 99 28.64 -8.62 -9.66
CA LYS A 99 28.47 -8.38 -8.22
C LYS A 99 27.47 -9.32 -7.56
N GLY A 100 26.33 -9.56 -8.20
CA GLY A 100 25.34 -10.52 -7.75
C GLY A 100 25.53 -11.81 -8.52
N GLY A 101 25.68 -12.94 -7.84
CA GLY A 101 25.87 -14.23 -8.50
C GLY A 101 24.77 -14.49 -9.53
N SER A 102 25.12 -14.37 -10.81
CA SER A 102 24.18 -14.57 -11.91
C SER A 102 23.86 -16.07 -12.05
N PHE A 103 22.65 -16.37 -12.48
CA PHE A 103 22.23 -17.74 -12.77
C PHE A 103 21.44 -17.80 -14.07
N LEU A 104 21.51 -18.93 -14.76
CA LEU A 104 20.72 -19.12 -15.98
C LEU A 104 19.24 -19.30 -15.61
N ALA A 105 18.39 -18.46 -16.17
CA ALA A 105 16.95 -18.61 -16.03
C ALA A 105 16.52 -19.99 -16.57
N GLY A 106 15.80 -20.76 -15.76
CA GLY A 106 15.39 -22.11 -16.14
C GLY A 106 14.45 -22.12 -17.35
N ASN A 107 14.65 -23.08 -18.26
CA ASN A 107 13.78 -23.32 -19.43
C ASN A 107 12.53 -24.17 -19.11
N LEU A 108 12.42 -24.74 -17.91
CA LEU A 108 11.39 -25.75 -17.58
C LEU A 108 10.17 -25.15 -16.90
N SER A 109 9.00 -25.66 -17.30
CA SER A 109 7.68 -25.20 -16.88
C SER A 109 7.20 -25.73 -15.53
N PHE A 110 7.86 -26.72 -14.91
CA PHE A 110 7.32 -27.35 -13.68
C PHE A 110 8.34 -27.84 -12.63
N SER A 111 9.64 -27.63 -12.82
CA SER A 111 10.63 -27.85 -11.75
C SER A 111 10.99 -26.50 -11.12
N ARG A 112 10.58 -26.34 -9.85
CA ARG A 112 10.78 -25.14 -9.02
C ARG A 112 12.17 -24.54 -9.23
N ALA A 113 12.18 -23.22 -9.41
CA ALA A 113 13.34 -22.38 -9.59
C ALA A 113 14.48 -22.75 -8.62
N ARG A 114 15.62 -23.14 -9.20
CA ARG A 114 17.01 -22.93 -8.78
C ARG A 114 17.87 -24.01 -9.42
N ALA A 115 18.23 -23.79 -10.68
CA ALA A 115 19.49 -24.30 -11.19
C ALA A 115 20.52 -23.16 -11.11
N SER A 116 20.80 -22.71 -9.87
CA SER A 116 22.14 -22.20 -9.61
C SER A 116 23.06 -23.41 -9.74
N LEU A 117 24.15 -23.30 -10.50
CA LEU A 117 25.18 -24.33 -10.57
C LEU A 117 25.79 -24.66 -9.18
N GLU A 118 25.45 -23.90 -8.13
CA GLU A 118 26.03 -24.00 -6.78
C GLU A 118 25.01 -24.16 -5.63
N GLY A 119 23.71 -24.32 -5.89
CA GLY A 119 22.73 -24.64 -4.84
C GLY A 119 22.47 -23.56 -3.78
N SER A 120 23.12 -22.39 -3.87
CA SER A 120 22.90 -21.26 -2.96
C SER A 120 21.72 -20.39 -3.41
N ALA A 121 21.01 -19.79 -2.44
CA ALA A 121 20.00 -18.77 -2.71
C ALA A 121 20.65 -17.54 -3.37
N PRO A 122 20.03 -16.93 -4.39
CA PRO A 122 20.57 -15.70 -4.97
C PRO A 122 20.63 -14.62 -3.88
N VAL A 123 21.77 -13.95 -3.78
CA VAL A 123 21.99 -12.85 -2.84
C VAL A 123 21.63 -11.56 -3.54
N PRO A 124 20.82 -10.67 -2.91
CA PRO A 124 20.46 -9.40 -3.51
C PRO A 124 21.68 -8.52 -3.68
N VAL A 125 21.82 -7.89 -4.85
CA VAL A 125 22.89 -6.95 -5.16
C VAL A 125 22.83 -5.73 -4.24
N TYR A 126 21.62 -5.22 -4.00
CA TYR A 126 21.36 -4.08 -3.14
C TYR A 126 20.52 -4.50 -1.94
N LYS A 127 20.93 -4.06 -0.75
CA LYS A 127 20.21 -4.29 0.51
C LYS A 127 19.26 -3.15 0.88
N GLU A 128 19.60 -1.94 0.47
CA GLU A 128 18.83 -0.74 0.77
C GLU A 128 18.55 0.06 -0.52
N PRO A 129 17.38 0.70 -0.62
CA PRO A 129 17.04 1.54 -1.76
C PRO A 129 17.87 2.82 -1.75
N SER A 130 18.14 3.39 -2.93
CA SER A 130 18.82 4.68 -3.05
C SER A 130 17.89 5.87 -2.83
N PHE A 131 16.61 5.69 -3.17
CA PHE A 131 15.57 6.70 -2.97
C PHE A 131 14.35 6.07 -2.32
N VAL A 132 13.70 6.83 -1.45
CA VAL A 132 12.42 6.45 -0.85
C VAL A 132 11.48 7.64 -0.95
N VAL A 133 10.35 7.44 -1.64
CA VAL A 133 9.22 8.36 -1.58
C VAL A 133 8.32 7.86 -0.45
N PRO A 134 8.26 8.57 0.69
CA PRO A 134 7.52 8.09 1.84
C PRO A 134 6.02 8.15 1.59
N GLY A 135 5.35 7.03 1.85
CA GLY A 135 3.90 6.93 1.84
C GLY A 135 3.26 7.41 3.15
N VAL A 136 1.99 7.80 3.06
CA VAL A 136 1.17 8.05 4.26
C VAL A 136 0.65 6.71 4.78
N PRO A 137 0.69 6.46 6.11
CA PRO A 137 0.04 5.28 6.69
C PRO A 137 -1.44 5.22 6.35
N ALA A 138 -1.88 4.12 5.75
CA ALA A 138 -3.28 3.91 5.41
C ALA A 138 -4.08 3.49 6.66
N ILE A 139 -5.30 3.99 6.82
CA ILE A 139 -6.23 3.52 7.84
C ILE A 139 -6.71 2.11 7.46
N VAL A 140 -6.45 1.13 8.32
CA VAL A 140 -6.79 -0.29 8.08
C VAL A 140 -7.99 -0.76 8.90
N GLN A 141 -8.27 -0.10 10.01
CA GLN A 141 -9.38 -0.44 10.90
C GLN A 141 -10.00 0.83 11.46
N HIS A 142 -11.33 0.83 11.57
CA HIS A 142 -12.09 1.92 12.16
C HIS A 142 -13.25 1.35 12.99
N GLU A 143 -13.70 2.12 13.97
CA GLU A 143 -14.89 1.83 14.77
C GLU A 143 -15.64 3.13 15.06
N ILE A 144 -16.94 3.13 14.82
CA ILE A 144 -17.82 4.23 15.22
C ILE A 144 -18.17 4.04 16.70
N MET A 145 -17.85 5.03 17.53
CA MET A 145 -18.17 4.99 18.95
C MET A 145 -19.69 5.13 19.18
N ASN A 146 -20.19 4.73 20.35
CA ASN A 146 -21.65 4.69 20.60
C ASN A 146 -22.33 6.06 20.56
N ASN A 147 -21.59 7.12 20.89
CA ASN A 147 -22.06 8.50 20.73
C ASN A 147 -22.27 8.92 19.26
N ARG A 148 -21.96 8.04 18.28
CA ARG A 148 -22.08 8.27 16.83
C ARG A 148 -21.52 9.63 16.41
N ARG A 149 -20.46 10.09 17.07
CA ARG A 149 -19.78 11.36 16.81
C ARG A 149 -18.27 11.16 16.74
N HIS A 150 -17.77 10.31 17.62
CA HIS A 150 -16.37 9.96 17.68
C HIS A 150 -16.09 8.67 16.94
N VAL A 151 -14.90 8.60 16.35
CA VAL A 151 -14.46 7.44 15.57
C VAL A 151 -13.03 7.11 15.95
N LEU A 152 -12.81 5.86 16.32
CA LEU A 152 -11.49 5.33 16.58
C LEU A 152 -10.94 4.73 15.29
N THR A 153 -9.70 5.06 14.94
CA THR A 153 -9.03 4.54 13.74
C THR A 153 -7.70 3.91 14.12
N LYS A 154 -7.26 2.93 13.33
CA LYS A 154 -5.92 2.35 13.40
C LYS A 154 -5.30 2.30 12.01
N ASP A 155 -4.05 2.74 11.89
CA ASP A 155 -3.30 2.73 10.64
C ASP A 155 -2.42 1.49 10.44
N THR A 156 -1.77 1.39 9.26
CA THR A 156 -0.83 0.31 8.92
C THR A 156 0.39 0.24 9.83
N THR A 157 0.78 1.34 10.49
CA THR A 157 1.89 1.38 11.46
C THR A 157 1.46 0.96 12.87
N GLY A 158 0.16 0.76 13.08
CA GLY A 158 -0.45 0.44 14.35
C GLY A 158 -0.79 1.65 15.22
N SER A 159 -0.67 2.88 14.71
CA SER A 159 -1.06 4.08 15.44
C SER A 159 -2.58 4.18 15.53
N VAL A 160 -3.10 4.48 16.72
CA VAL A 160 -4.52 4.63 16.99
C VAL A 160 -4.87 6.09 17.23
N LYS A 161 -5.87 6.61 16.53
CA LYS A 161 -6.31 8.02 16.64
C LYS A 161 -7.81 8.12 16.83
N LEU A 162 -8.24 9.10 17.63
CA LEU A 162 -9.65 9.45 17.84
C LEU A 162 -10.01 10.67 17.01
N TRP A 163 -11.12 10.57 16.27
CA TRP A 163 -11.62 11.60 15.37
C TRP A 163 -12.97 12.14 15.82
N GLU A 164 -13.19 13.43 15.60
CA GLU A 164 -14.49 14.08 15.71
C GLU A 164 -15.10 14.26 14.32
N ILE A 165 -16.16 13.50 14.00
CA ILE A 165 -16.75 13.50 12.64
C ILE A 165 -17.46 14.80 12.31
N THR A 166 -18.09 15.44 13.30
CA THR A 166 -18.77 16.74 13.11
C THR A 166 -17.83 17.85 12.69
N ARG A 167 -16.55 17.77 13.07
CA ARG A 167 -15.52 18.77 12.74
C ARG A 167 -14.49 18.30 11.70
N GLY A 168 -14.49 17.00 11.36
CA GLY A 168 -13.50 16.42 10.45
C GLY A 168 -12.06 16.48 10.99
N ALA A 169 -11.88 16.42 12.30
CA ALA A 169 -10.59 16.67 12.95
C ALA A 169 -10.17 15.53 13.89
N VAL A 170 -8.84 15.33 14.03
CA VAL A 170 -8.27 14.45 15.06
C VAL A 170 -8.40 15.16 16.40
N ILE A 171 -8.97 14.47 17.39
CA ILE A 171 -9.02 14.93 18.78
C ILE A 171 -7.73 14.54 19.48
N GLU A 172 -7.35 13.26 19.36
CA GLU A 172 -6.24 12.68 20.09
C GLU A 172 -5.53 11.62 19.26
N ASP A 173 -4.20 11.61 19.36
CA ASP A 173 -3.33 10.61 18.78
C ASP A 173 -2.72 9.78 19.91
N PHE A 174 -3.17 8.53 20.04
CA PHE A 174 -2.71 7.64 21.10
C PHE A 174 -1.42 6.90 20.73
N GLY A 175 -0.91 7.05 19.50
CA GLY A 175 0.26 6.30 19.04
C GLY A 175 -0.01 4.80 18.97
N LYS A 176 1.04 4.00 19.12
CA LYS A 176 0.98 2.52 19.00
C LYS A 176 0.40 1.88 20.25
N VAL A 177 -0.92 1.78 20.31
CA VAL A 177 -1.67 1.16 21.41
C VAL A 177 -2.62 0.07 20.92
N SER A 178 -3.11 -0.76 21.85
CA SER A 178 -4.11 -1.77 21.55
C SER A 178 -5.45 -1.11 21.20
N PHE A 179 -5.94 -1.37 19.99
CA PHE A 179 -7.20 -0.81 19.48
C PHE A 179 -8.40 -1.24 20.32
N GLU A 180 -8.45 -2.51 20.72
CA GLU A 180 -9.58 -3.06 21.47
C GLU A 180 -9.63 -2.54 22.91
N ASP A 181 -8.47 -2.31 23.52
CA ASP A 181 -8.41 -1.76 24.89
C ASP A 181 -8.84 -0.30 24.89
N LYS A 182 -8.39 0.50 23.90
CA LYS A 182 -8.84 1.89 23.74
C LYS A 182 -10.33 2.00 23.40
N LYS A 183 -10.86 1.08 22.60
CA LYS A 183 -12.30 1.00 22.34
C LYS A 183 -13.10 0.80 23.63
N LYS A 184 -12.63 -0.06 24.54
CA LYS A 184 -13.28 -0.31 25.83
C LYS A 184 -13.12 0.86 26.81
N GLU A 185 -11.95 1.49 26.83
CA GLU A 185 -11.66 2.65 27.68
C GLU A 185 -12.54 3.86 27.30
N LEU A 186 -12.71 4.10 26.00
CA LEU A 186 -13.52 5.20 25.45
C LEU A 186 -15.01 4.86 25.31
N PHE A 187 -15.45 3.74 25.89
CA PHE A 187 -16.84 3.32 25.82
C PHE A 187 -17.73 4.23 26.69
N GLU A 188 -18.73 4.84 26.06
CA GLU A 188 -19.75 5.64 26.74
C GLU A 188 -21.09 4.88 26.74
N MET A 189 -21.81 4.92 27.87
CA MET A 189 -23.18 4.40 27.99
C MET A 189 -24.22 5.35 27.37
N VAL A 190 -24.01 5.73 26.12
CA VAL A 190 -24.90 6.59 25.33
C VAL A 190 -25.24 5.86 24.04
N SER A 191 -26.49 5.94 23.58
CA SER A 191 -26.90 5.34 22.30
C SER A 191 -27.58 6.39 21.44
N ILE A 192 -26.90 6.80 20.37
CA ILE A 192 -27.42 7.74 19.39
C ILE A 192 -27.79 6.97 18.11
N PRO A 193 -28.91 7.30 17.43
CA PRO A 193 -29.26 6.70 16.14
C PRO A 193 -28.15 6.85 15.11
N ALA A 194 -27.96 5.82 14.28
CA ALA A 194 -26.98 5.89 13.19
C ALA A 194 -27.42 6.93 12.16
N TRP A 195 -26.58 7.94 11.91
CA TRP A 195 -26.84 9.02 10.94
C TRP A 195 -25.77 9.14 9.85
N PHE A 196 -24.70 8.35 9.93
CA PHE A 196 -23.73 8.20 8.84
C PHE A 196 -23.24 6.76 8.78
N THR A 197 -22.72 6.38 7.63
CA THR A 197 -21.89 5.18 7.47
C THR A 197 -20.47 5.61 7.12
N MET A 198 -19.53 4.69 7.21
CA MET A 198 -18.14 4.99 6.88
C MET A 198 -17.42 3.83 6.23
N ASP A 199 -16.38 4.17 5.48
CA ASP A 199 -15.43 3.21 4.98
C ASP A 199 -14.01 3.76 4.99
N ALA A 200 -13.04 2.84 5.05
CA ALA A 200 -11.62 3.16 4.99
C ALA A 200 -10.91 2.42 3.84
N ARG A 201 -11.66 2.02 2.79
CA ARG A 201 -11.14 1.14 1.73
C ARG A 201 -10.01 1.77 0.93
N LEU A 202 -9.97 3.09 0.86
CA LEU A 202 -8.93 3.86 0.17
C LEU A 202 -7.75 4.23 1.09
N GLY A 203 -7.69 3.68 2.30
CA GLY A 203 -6.69 4.04 3.30
C GLY A 203 -6.93 5.40 3.97
N CYS A 204 -8.04 6.07 3.65
CA CYS A 204 -8.49 7.31 4.28
C CYS A 204 -9.92 7.16 4.80
N LEU A 205 -10.30 7.97 5.79
CA LEU A 205 -11.63 7.94 6.37
C LEU A 205 -12.63 8.61 5.41
N SER A 206 -13.61 7.85 4.94
CA SER A 206 -14.72 8.36 4.11
C SER A 206 -16.03 8.24 4.90
N VAL A 207 -16.74 9.36 5.02
CA VAL A 207 -18.04 9.44 5.73
C VAL A 207 -19.14 9.61 4.68
N HIS A 208 -20.14 8.73 4.73
CA HIS A 208 -21.28 8.74 3.81
C HIS A 208 -22.55 9.15 4.54
N LEU A 209 -23.27 10.12 3.96
CA LEU A 209 -24.48 10.71 4.52
C LEU A 209 -25.65 10.42 3.58
N ASP A 210 -26.50 9.47 3.98
CA ASP A 210 -27.65 9.05 3.18
C ASP A 210 -28.96 9.65 3.69
N THR A 211 -29.75 10.24 2.79
CA THR A 211 -31.08 10.75 3.12
C THR A 211 -32.11 9.61 3.16
N PRO A 212 -33.04 9.58 4.14
CA PRO A 212 -33.25 10.56 5.20
C PRO A 212 -32.49 10.26 6.51
N GLN A 213 -31.74 9.15 6.57
CA GLN A 213 -31.10 8.65 7.79
C GLN A 213 -30.14 9.66 8.43
N CYS A 214 -29.47 10.48 7.61
CA CYS A 214 -28.54 11.50 8.07
C CYS A 214 -29.17 12.61 8.94
N PHE A 215 -30.50 12.74 8.92
CA PHE A 215 -31.23 13.68 9.78
C PHE A 215 -31.70 13.07 11.10
N SER A 216 -31.49 11.78 11.35
CA SER A 216 -32.10 11.06 12.47
C SER A 216 -31.46 11.30 13.84
N ALA A 217 -30.22 11.78 13.89
CA ALA A 217 -29.50 12.00 15.14
C ALA A 217 -29.62 13.44 15.65
N GLU A 218 -30.16 13.58 16.86
CA GLU A 218 -30.32 14.83 17.59
C GLU A 218 -29.60 14.74 18.95
N ILE A 219 -28.95 15.82 19.36
CA ILE A 219 -28.27 15.96 20.64
C ILE A 219 -28.61 17.31 21.27
N TYR A 220 -28.59 17.42 22.59
CA TYR A 220 -28.82 18.70 23.25
C TYR A 220 -27.63 19.65 23.02
N ALA A 221 -27.93 20.93 22.84
CA ALA A 221 -26.92 21.96 22.61
C ALA A 221 -25.95 22.11 23.80
N VAL A 222 -26.41 21.79 25.01
CA VAL A 222 -25.58 21.76 26.23
C VAL A 222 -24.50 20.69 26.14
N ASP A 223 -24.84 19.49 25.65
CA ASP A 223 -23.89 18.37 25.47
C ASP A 223 -22.87 18.64 24.36
N LEU A 224 -23.15 19.63 23.49
CA LEU A 224 -22.23 20.11 22.45
C LEU A 224 -21.28 21.23 22.96
N ASN A 225 -21.37 21.63 24.23
CA ASN A 225 -20.64 22.78 24.80
C ASN A 225 -20.89 24.09 24.02
N VAL A 226 -22.08 24.28 23.44
CA VAL A 226 -22.43 25.54 22.78
C VAL A 226 -22.72 26.61 23.83
N SER A 227 -21.88 27.63 23.89
CA SER A 227 -22.01 28.72 24.86
C SER A 227 -23.29 29.53 24.63
N GLY A 228 -24.13 29.63 25.66
CA GLY A 228 -25.35 30.46 25.66
C GLY A 228 -26.59 29.81 25.05
N ALA A 229 -26.59 28.51 24.78
CA ALA A 229 -27.77 27.80 24.30
C ALA A 229 -28.79 27.52 25.42
N GLN A 230 -30.08 27.52 25.08
CA GLN A 230 -31.14 27.06 25.99
C GLN A 230 -31.01 25.56 26.27
N GLU A 231 -31.28 25.13 27.50
CA GLU A 231 -31.11 23.73 27.94
C GLU A 231 -31.92 22.72 27.11
N ASP A 232 -33.08 23.14 26.60
CA ASP A 232 -34.00 22.28 25.83
C ASP A 232 -33.70 22.26 24.32
N LEU A 233 -32.72 23.04 23.85
CA LEU A 233 -32.42 23.13 22.41
C LEU A 233 -31.77 21.84 21.92
N LYS A 234 -32.41 21.17 20.96
CA LYS A 234 -31.86 20.03 20.25
C LYS A 234 -31.28 20.43 18.90
N CYS A 235 -30.07 19.99 18.63
CA CYS A 235 -29.37 20.19 17.36
C CYS A 235 -29.27 18.86 16.62
N ARG A 236 -29.54 18.83 15.31
CA ARG A 236 -29.21 17.63 14.50
C ARG A 236 -27.72 17.63 14.19
N LEU A 237 -27.06 16.49 14.38
CA LEU A 237 -25.61 16.37 14.23
C LEU A 237 -25.10 16.74 12.83
N ILE A 238 -25.90 16.45 11.79
CA ILE A 238 -25.54 16.79 10.40
C ILE A 238 -25.30 18.29 10.19
N TRP A 239 -26.03 19.17 10.90
CA TRP A 239 -25.87 20.62 10.73
C TRP A 239 -24.52 21.13 11.23
N LEU A 240 -23.86 20.39 12.11
CA LEU A 240 -22.53 20.73 12.60
C LEU A 240 -21.43 20.51 11.55
N MET A 241 -21.69 19.67 10.53
CA MET A 241 -20.77 19.47 9.40
C MET A 241 -20.89 20.55 8.32
N ILE A 242 -21.97 21.33 8.32
CA ILE A 242 -22.31 22.28 7.24
C ILE A 242 -21.42 23.55 7.14
N PRO A 243 -20.55 23.94 8.10
CA PRO A 243 -19.56 24.99 7.82
C PRO A 243 -18.65 24.68 6.61
N PHE A 244 -18.55 23.41 6.19
CA PHE A 244 -17.68 22.96 5.10
C PHE A 244 -18.36 22.73 3.74
N VAL A 245 -19.69 22.86 3.63
CA VAL A 245 -20.41 22.64 2.35
C VAL A 245 -20.68 23.97 1.61
N ALA A 246 -20.34 25.11 2.23
CA ALA A 246 -20.44 26.44 1.65
C ALA A 246 -19.06 27.11 1.57
N CYS A 247 -18.14 26.53 0.79
CA CYS A 247 -16.96 27.19 0.22
C CYS A 247 -16.59 26.51 -1.10
#